data_AF-A0A3D5AXT4-F1
#
_entry.id   AF-A0A3D5AXT4-F1
#
_cell.length_a   1.000
_cell.length_b   1.000
_cell.length_c   1.000
_cell.angle_alpha   90.00
_cell.angle_beta   90.00
_cell.angle_gamma   90.00
#
_symmetry.space_group_name_H-M   'P 1'
#
loop_
_entity.id
_entity.type
_entity.pdbx_description
1 polymer ?
#
loop_
_entity_poly.entity_id
_entity_poly.type
_entity_poly.pdbx_seq_one_letter_code
_entity_poly.pdbx_strand_id
1 'polypeptide(L)'
;MYTFELPSGIELELREMTGAEEELLTNQRLIRSGEAINQVLRNCFVKLGDKTDPDIGEVMNLLSGDRLFSLVRLRQISLGDEVELELSCPNTACRMTNYVTVNLEELKVTPYGEEREFAFKLPGSKKAVRFGYLDGNKEKRLASLREPNITSAMLIRILDI
;
A
#
# COMPACT_ATOMS: atom_id res chain seq x y z
N MET A 1 10.59 -16.40 -10.00
CA MET A 1 9.30 -16.13 -9.34
C MET A 1 9.50 -16.33 -7.85
N TYR A 2 8.94 -15.43 -7.04
CA TYR A 2 9.14 -15.40 -5.59
C TYR A 2 7.79 -15.44 -4.90
N THR A 3 7.65 -16.30 -3.89
CA THR A 3 6.38 -16.51 -3.19
C THR A 3 6.44 -15.89 -1.80
N PHE A 4 5.37 -15.20 -1.42
CA PHE A 4 5.21 -14.56 -0.11
C PHE A 4 3.81 -14.79 0.43
N GLU A 5 3.66 -14.75 1.74
CA GLU A 5 2.36 -14.66 2.40
C GLU A 5 2.07 -13.19 2.71
N LEU A 6 0.94 -12.69 2.24
CA LEU A 6 0.47 -11.34 2.53
C LEU A 6 0.11 -11.21 4.01
N PRO A 7 0.17 -10.00 4.60
CA PRO A 7 -0.31 -9.75 5.96
C PRO A 7 -1.74 -10.22 6.25
N SER A 8 -2.58 -10.35 5.23
CA SER A 8 -3.94 -10.90 5.32
C SER A 8 -4.03 -12.43 5.28
N GLY A 9 -2.92 -13.14 5.03
CA GLY A 9 -2.82 -14.60 4.91
C GLY A 9 -2.97 -15.14 3.48
N ILE A 10 -3.09 -14.27 2.47
CA ILE A 10 -3.21 -14.67 1.07
C ILE A 10 -1.82 -14.93 0.49
N GLU A 11 -1.62 -16.08 -0.18
CA GLU A 11 -0.38 -16.35 -0.91
C GLU A 11 -0.26 -15.44 -2.15
N LEU A 12 0.93 -14.88 -2.36
CA LEU A 12 1.25 -14.02 -3.49
C LEU A 12 2.52 -14.53 -4.18
N GLU A 13 2.45 -14.71 -5.50
CA GLU A 13 3.61 -14.98 -6.35
C GLU A 13 3.96 -13.72 -7.15
N LEU A 14 5.21 -13.26 -7.02
CA LEU A 14 5.75 -12.08 -7.68
C LEU A 14 6.84 -12.43 -8.70
N ARG A 15 6.92 -11.60 -9.74
CA ARG A 15 8.11 -11.46 -10.58
C ARG A 15 8.80 -10.13 -10.31
N GLU A 16 10.09 -10.07 -10.62
CA GLU A 16 10.86 -8.82 -10.60
C GLU A 16 10.29 -7.79 -11.57
N MET A 17 10.53 -6.52 -11.26
CA MET A 17 10.27 -5.42 -12.18
C MET A 17 11.19 -5.52 -13.39
N THR A 18 10.68 -5.10 -14.53
CA THR A 18 11.49 -4.80 -15.71
C THR A 18 11.61 -3.30 -15.89
N GLY A 19 12.41 -2.85 -16.86
CA GLY A 19 12.51 -1.44 -17.21
C GLY A 19 11.15 -0.77 -17.51
N ALA A 20 10.15 -1.54 -17.96
CA ALA A 20 8.81 -1.01 -18.20
C ALA A 20 8.10 -0.60 -16.90
N GLU A 21 8.22 -1.40 -15.84
CA GLU A 21 7.65 -1.07 -14.53
C GLU A 21 8.43 0.06 -13.84
N GLU A 22 9.76 0.06 -13.98
CA GLU A 22 10.60 1.14 -13.46
C GLU A 22 10.27 2.48 -14.13
N GLU A 23 10.03 2.50 -15.45
CA GLU A 23 9.64 3.70 -16.18
C GLU A 23 8.30 4.28 -15.66
N LEU A 24 7.32 3.42 -15.35
CA LEU A 24 6.04 3.86 -14.75
C LEU A 24 6.26 4.61 -13.42
N LEU A 25 7.23 4.17 -12.62
CA LEU A 25 7.60 4.77 -11.33
C LEU A 25 8.43 6.06 -11.46
N THR A 26 8.82 6.46 -12.68
CA THR A 26 9.42 7.79 -12.92
C THR A 26 8.38 8.87 -13.23
N ASN A 27 7.16 8.46 -13.62
CA ASN A 27 6.12 9.39 -14.04
C ASN A 27 5.39 10.02 -12.84
N GLN A 28 5.84 11.20 -12.42
CA GLN A 28 5.28 11.92 -11.27
C GLN A 28 3.75 12.10 -11.33
N ARG A 29 3.16 12.26 -12.53
CA ARG A 29 1.70 12.43 -12.67
C ARG A 29 0.98 11.14 -12.28
N LEU A 30 1.46 9.99 -12.77
CA LEU A 30 0.87 8.68 -12.47
C LEU A 30 1.13 8.25 -11.01
N ILE A 31 2.27 8.65 -10.43
CA ILE A 31 2.57 8.44 -9.01
C ILE A 31 1.58 9.21 -8.15
N ARG A 32 1.37 10.50 -8.45
CA ARG A 32 0.43 11.35 -7.68
C ARG A 32 -1.01 10.85 -7.74
N SER A 33 -1.43 10.24 -8.86
CA SER A 33 -2.77 9.65 -8.98
C SER A 33 -2.86 8.22 -8.43
N GLY A 34 -1.75 7.62 -7.99
CA GLY A 34 -1.67 6.21 -7.56
C GLY A 34 -1.73 5.19 -8.70
N GLU A 35 -1.87 5.63 -9.96
CA GLU A 35 -2.07 4.74 -11.11
C GLU A 35 -0.78 4.00 -11.48
N ALA A 36 0.38 4.62 -11.29
CA ALA A 36 1.67 3.96 -11.49
C ALA A 36 1.80 2.71 -10.60
N ILE A 37 1.49 2.87 -9.30
CA ILE A 37 1.55 1.78 -8.31
C ILE A 37 0.57 0.66 -8.68
N ASN A 38 -0.66 1.03 -9.03
CA ASN A 38 -1.69 0.09 -9.44
C ASN A 38 -1.25 -0.76 -10.65
N GLN A 39 -0.65 -0.13 -11.66
CA GLN A 39 -0.17 -0.81 -12.85
C GLN A 39 1.05 -1.69 -12.57
N VAL A 40 1.99 -1.22 -11.76
CA VAL A 40 3.18 -2.00 -11.37
C VAL A 40 2.77 -3.26 -10.61
N LEU A 41 1.87 -3.16 -9.63
CA LEU A 41 1.36 -4.32 -8.91
C LEU A 41 0.67 -5.30 -9.86
N ARG A 42 -0.23 -4.81 -10.74
CA ARG A 42 -0.88 -5.65 -11.75
C ARG A 42 0.13 -6.38 -12.64
N ASN A 43 1.16 -5.70 -13.10
CA ASN A 43 2.14 -6.27 -14.01
C ASN A 43 3.03 -7.33 -13.35
N CYS A 44 3.37 -7.14 -12.07
CA CYS A 44 4.33 -7.98 -11.36
C CYS A 44 3.68 -9.14 -10.59
N PHE A 45 2.35 -9.14 -10.43
CA PHE A 45 1.62 -10.23 -9.78
C PHE A 45 1.45 -11.40 -10.76
N VAL A 46 2.00 -12.55 -10.39
CA VAL A 46 1.92 -13.80 -11.17
C VAL A 46 0.76 -14.65 -10.66
N LYS A 47 0.60 -14.76 -9.34
CA LYS A 47 -0.55 -15.39 -8.69
C LYS A 47 -0.95 -14.66 -7.43
N LEU A 48 -2.24 -14.70 -7.11
CA LEU A 48 -2.82 -14.17 -5.88
C LEU A 48 -3.86 -15.17 -5.36
N GLY A 49 -3.52 -15.91 -4.31
CA GLY A 49 -4.25 -17.10 -3.89
C GLY A 49 -4.41 -18.08 -5.05
N ASP A 50 -5.65 -18.49 -5.33
CA ASP A 50 -5.97 -19.41 -6.42
C ASP A 50 -5.97 -18.76 -7.82
N LYS A 51 -5.83 -17.42 -7.91
CA LYS A 51 -5.92 -16.70 -9.19
C LYS A 51 -4.55 -16.57 -9.83
N THR A 52 -4.41 -17.09 -11.04
CA THR A 52 -3.24 -16.83 -11.90
C THR A 52 -3.50 -15.58 -12.75
N ASP A 53 -2.47 -14.75 -12.92
CA ASP A 53 -2.55 -13.48 -13.65
C ASP A 53 -3.70 -12.57 -13.18
N PRO A 54 -3.74 -12.19 -11.88
CA PRO A 54 -4.84 -11.43 -11.30
C PRO A 54 -5.02 -10.09 -12.01
N ASP A 55 -6.27 -9.73 -12.33
CA ASP A 55 -6.56 -8.47 -13.01
C ASP A 55 -6.42 -7.25 -12.08
N ILE A 56 -6.63 -6.06 -12.64
CA ILE A 56 -6.51 -4.83 -11.86
C ILE A 56 -7.55 -4.73 -10.74
N GLY A 57 -8.74 -5.31 -10.93
CA GLY A 57 -9.79 -5.34 -9.90
C GLY A 57 -9.35 -6.15 -8.69
N GLU A 58 -8.74 -7.32 -8.91
CA GLU A 58 -8.16 -8.15 -7.84
C GLU A 58 -7.09 -7.40 -7.05
N VAL A 59 -6.17 -6.73 -7.74
CA VAL A 59 -5.11 -5.92 -7.12
C VAL A 59 -5.69 -4.76 -6.30
N MET A 60 -6.80 -4.17 -6.76
CA MET A 60 -7.49 -3.06 -6.09
C MET A 60 -8.35 -3.50 -4.90
N ASN A 61 -8.74 -4.78 -4.85
CA ASN A 61 -9.48 -5.36 -3.74
C ASN A 61 -8.59 -5.72 -2.56
N LEU A 62 -7.27 -5.77 -2.75
CA LEU A 62 -6.33 -6.00 -1.66
C LEU A 62 -6.34 -4.85 -0.65
N LEU A 63 -6.15 -5.22 0.62
CA LEU A 63 -6.01 -4.26 1.70
C LEU A 63 -4.74 -3.43 1.51
N SER A 64 -4.77 -2.17 1.95
CA SER A 64 -3.65 -1.23 1.82
C SER A 64 -2.32 -1.78 2.36
N GLY A 65 -2.35 -2.49 3.49
CA GLY A 65 -1.15 -3.13 4.04
C GLY A 65 -0.63 -4.29 3.20
N ASP A 66 -1.49 -5.06 2.53
CA ASP A 66 -1.04 -6.11 1.61
C ASP A 66 -0.38 -5.50 0.39
N ARG A 67 -0.95 -4.42 -0.13
CA ARG A 67 -0.42 -3.65 -1.26
C ARG A 67 0.94 -3.04 -0.91
N LEU A 68 1.07 -2.42 0.26
CA LEU A 68 2.33 -1.88 0.75
C LEU A 68 3.38 -2.97 0.94
N PHE A 69 3.01 -4.08 1.58
CA PHE A 69 3.91 -5.24 1.73
C PHE A 69 4.39 -5.74 0.37
N SER A 70 3.48 -5.87 -0.60
CA SER A 70 3.80 -6.31 -1.95
C SER A 70 4.80 -5.38 -2.64
N LEU A 71 4.65 -4.05 -2.48
CA LEU A 71 5.58 -3.07 -3.03
C LEU A 71 6.97 -3.18 -2.40
N VAL A 72 7.04 -3.37 -1.08
CA VAL A 72 8.32 -3.57 -0.38
C VAL A 72 9.00 -4.85 -0.87
N ARG A 73 8.26 -5.97 -0.94
CA ARG A 73 8.82 -7.24 -1.46
C ARG A 73 9.24 -7.13 -2.92
N LEU A 74 8.44 -6.45 -3.76
CA LEU A 74 8.79 -6.20 -5.15
C LEU A 74 10.08 -5.40 -5.29
N ARG A 75 10.27 -4.37 -4.44
CA ARG A 75 11.51 -3.61 -4.38
C ARG A 75 12.70 -4.45 -3.92
N GLN A 76 12.50 -5.35 -2.95
CA GLN A 76 13.56 -6.27 -2.48
C GLN A 76 14.02 -7.20 -3.60
N ILE A 77 13.10 -7.92 -4.24
CA ILE A 77 13.48 -8.89 -5.28
C ILE A 77 14.09 -8.22 -6.51
N SER A 78 13.69 -6.99 -6.83
CA SER A 78 14.18 -6.31 -8.04
C SER A 78 15.50 -5.58 -7.83
N LEU A 79 15.75 -5.04 -6.63
CA LEU A 79 16.82 -4.07 -6.39
C LEU A 79 17.61 -4.33 -5.08
N GLY A 80 17.38 -5.46 -4.43
CA GLY A 80 18.04 -5.87 -3.18
C GLY A 80 17.41 -5.31 -1.91
N ASP A 81 17.90 -5.77 -0.77
CA ASP A 81 17.30 -5.50 0.55
C ASP A 81 17.65 -4.14 1.13
N GLU A 82 18.70 -3.49 0.62
CA GLU A 82 19.14 -2.20 1.13
C GLU A 82 18.53 -1.04 0.33
N VAL A 83 18.07 -0.03 1.07
CA VAL A 83 17.60 1.24 0.52
C VAL A 83 18.37 2.38 1.17
N GLU A 84 19.04 3.17 0.35
CA GLU A 84 19.65 4.42 0.79
C GLU A 84 18.61 5.54 0.79
N LEU A 85 18.44 6.18 1.94
CA LEU A 85 17.52 7.28 2.14
C LEU A 85 18.29 8.58 2.38
N GLU A 86 17.89 9.62 1.66
CA GLU A 86 18.34 10.98 1.88
C GLU A 86 17.32 11.74 2.74
N LEU A 87 17.69 12.07 3.97
CA LEU A 87 16.82 12.74 4.93
C LEU A 87 17.33 14.15 5.24
N SER A 88 16.59 15.16 4.79
CA SER A 88 16.86 16.56 5.12
C SER A 88 16.40 16.88 6.55
N CYS A 89 17.27 17.52 7.33
CA CYS A 89 16.91 18.01 8.66
C CYS A 89 15.74 19.01 8.56
N PRO A 90 14.61 18.78 9.27
CA PRO A 90 13.44 19.66 9.20
C PRO A 90 13.69 21.03 9.84
N ASN A 91 14.73 21.16 10.67
CA ASN A 91 15.15 22.44 11.20
C ASN A 91 15.69 23.33 10.07
N THR A 92 14.94 24.40 9.79
CA THR A 92 15.22 25.36 8.71
C THR A 92 16.56 26.10 8.85
N ALA A 93 17.16 26.11 10.05
CA ALA A 93 18.49 26.66 10.29
C ALA A 93 19.63 25.64 10.06
N CYS A 94 19.36 24.33 10.19
CA CYS A 94 20.36 23.27 10.03
C CYS A 94 20.46 22.79 8.59
N ARG A 95 19.33 22.34 8.01
CA ARG A 95 19.21 21.80 6.63
C ARG A 95 20.24 20.75 6.21
N MET A 96 20.97 20.14 7.14
CA MET A 96 21.92 19.09 6.78
C MET A 96 21.19 17.88 6.21
N THR A 97 21.78 17.31 5.16
CA THR A 97 21.37 16.05 4.57
C THR A 97 22.01 14.90 5.33
N ASN A 98 21.20 13.95 5.78
CA ASN A 98 21.66 12.71 6.39
C ASN A 98 21.39 11.55 5.43
N TYR A 99 22.35 10.65 5.33
CA TYR A 99 22.22 9.42 4.56
C TYR A 99 22.01 8.26 5.53
N VAL A 100 20.96 7.48 5.31
CA VAL A 100 20.63 6.32 6.14
C VAL A 100 20.39 5.14 5.23
N THR A 101 21.10 4.04 5.47
CA THR A 101 20.82 2.76 4.83
C THR A 101 19.81 2.00 5.68
N VAL A 102 18.69 1.60 5.07
CA VAL A 102 17.65 0.79 5.69
C VAL A 102 17.68 -0.59 5.07
N ASN A 103 17.81 -1.63 5.90
CA ASN A 103 17.60 -3.02 5.48
C ASN A 103 16.10 -3.35 5.56
N LEU A 104 15.50 -3.65 4.40
CA LEU A 104 14.08 -3.96 4.26
C LEU A 104 13.69 -5.29 4.92
N GLU A 105 14.63 -6.22 5.14
CA GLU A 105 14.36 -7.49 5.85
C GLU A 105 14.08 -7.28 7.33
N GLU A 106 14.62 -6.21 7.92
CA GLU A 106 14.45 -5.91 9.35
C GLU A 106 13.09 -5.26 9.65
N LEU A 107 12.32 -4.90 8.61
CA LEU A 107 11.01 -4.29 8.77
C LEU A 107 10.01 -5.29 9.32
N LYS A 108 9.47 -4.97 10.50
CA LYS A 108 8.43 -5.78 11.14
C LYS A 108 7.12 -5.66 10.37
N VAL A 109 6.53 -6.81 10.05
CA VAL A 109 5.23 -6.92 9.42
C VAL A 109 4.20 -7.33 10.48
N THR A 110 3.17 -6.51 10.64
CA THR A 110 2.05 -6.82 11.53
C THR A 110 0.96 -7.52 10.72
N PRO A 111 0.66 -8.80 10.97
CA PRO A 111 -0.44 -9.47 10.29
C PRO A 111 -1.76 -8.84 10.73
N TYR A 112 -2.77 -8.91 9.87
CA TYR A 112 -4.09 -8.48 10.25
C TYR A 112 -4.75 -9.51 11.18
N GLY A 113 -5.66 -9.05 12.06
CA GLY A 113 -6.44 -9.94 12.94
C GLY A 113 -7.42 -10.82 12.15
N GLU A 114 -8.35 -11.52 12.81
CA GLU A 114 -9.43 -12.22 12.10
C GLU A 114 -10.54 -11.23 11.67
N GLU A 115 -10.85 -10.27 12.54
CA GLU A 115 -11.85 -9.23 12.26
C GLU A 115 -11.37 -8.25 11.18
N ARG A 116 -12.25 -7.96 10.23
CA ARG A 116 -12.02 -7.04 9.09
C ARG A 116 -12.97 -5.85 9.08
N GLU A 117 -14.06 -5.98 9.82
CA GLU A 117 -15.08 -4.96 10.03
C GLU A 117 -15.27 -4.75 11.52
N PHE A 118 -15.47 -3.50 11.90
CA PHE A 118 -15.57 -3.06 13.27
C PHE A 118 -16.84 -2.23 13.42
N ALA A 119 -17.45 -2.30 14.61
CA ALA A 119 -18.63 -1.52 14.94
C ALA A 119 -18.36 -0.62 16.14
N PHE A 120 -18.81 0.63 16.06
CA PHE A 120 -18.74 1.58 17.17
C PHE A 120 -20.06 2.31 17.36
N LYS A 121 -20.54 2.35 18.60
CA LYS A 121 -21.78 3.05 18.95
C LYS A 121 -21.50 4.50 19.30
N LEU A 122 -22.03 5.43 18.52
CA LEU A 122 -21.81 6.86 18.73
C LEU A 122 -22.38 7.31 20.09
N PRO A 123 -21.64 8.12 20.87
CA PRO A 123 -22.04 8.48 22.23
C PRO A 123 -23.32 9.31 22.28
N GLY A 124 -23.52 10.21 21.30
CA GLY A 124 -24.70 11.08 21.21
C GLY A 124 -25.91 10.40 20.59
N SER A 125 -25.82 10.04 19.30
CA SER A 125 -26.96 9.50 18.53
C SER A 125 -27.32 8.05 18.86
N LYS A 126 -26.43 7.32 19.55
CA LYS A 126 -26.55 5.88 19.81
C LYS A 126 -26.61 5.00 18.55
N LYS A 127 -26.39 5.57 17.35
CA LYS A 127 -26.27 4.82 16.10
C LYS A 127 -24.99 3.99 16.07
N ALA A 128 -25.04 2.85 15.41
CA ALA A 128 -23.90 1.96 15.24
C ALA A 128 -23.24 2.26 13.89
N VAL A 129 -21.99 2.70 13.93
CA VAL A 129 -21.19 2.93 12.72
C VAL A 129 -20.37 1.67 12.46
N ARG A 130 -20.49 1.11 11.26
CA ARG A 130 -19.63 0.03 10.79
C ARG A 130 -18.51 0.59 9.90
N PHE A 131 -17.29 0.11 10.09
CA PHE A 131 -16.13 0.53 9.32
C PHE A 131 -15.13 -0.61 9.14
N GLY A 132 -14.33 -0.55 8.08
CA GLY A 132 -13.32 -1.57 7.76
C GLY A 132 -11.94 -1.00 7.50
N TYR A 133 -11.05 -1.83 6.97
CA TYR A 133 -9.74 -1.41 6.50
C TYR A 133 -9.81 -0.65 5.17
N LEU A 134 -8.72 0.05 4.83
CA LEU A 134 -8.53 0.59 3.48
C LEU A 134 -8.15 -0.53 2.51
N ASP A 135 -8.58 -0.38 1.28
CA ASP A 135 -8.18 -1.18 0.11
C ASP A 135 -7.75 -0.24 -1.01
N GLY A 136 -7.24 -0.80 -2.11
CA GLY A 136 -6.81 -0.02 -3.27
C GLY A 136 -7.91 0.86 -3.85
N ASN A 137 -9.16 0.40 -3.83
CA ASN A 137 -10.31 1.20 -4.28
C ASN A 137 -10.50 2.47 -3.43
N LYS A 138 -10.40 2.35 -2.10
CA LYS A 138 -10.47 3.49 -1.17
C LYS A 138 -9.25 4.39 -1.28
N GLU A 139 -8.05 3.86 -1.50
CA GLU A 139 -6.83 4.65 -1.76
C GLU A 139 -6.99 5.54 -3.00
N LYS A 140 -7.49 4.97 -4.11
CA LYS A 140 -7.72 5.73 -5.35
C LYS A 140 -8.74 6.84 -5.15
N ARG A 141 -9.82 6.57 -4.43
CA ARG A 141 -10.82 7.59 -4.07
C ARG A 141 -10.21 8.67 -3.16
N LEU A 142 -9.40 8.29 -2.17
CA LEU A 142 -8.71 9.25 -1.29
C LEU A 142 -7.76 10.15 -2.07
N ALA A 143 -6.98 9.60 -3.00
CA ALA A 143 -6.06 10.36 -3.86
C ALA A 143 -6.78 11.32 -4.81
N SER A 144 -8.05 11.06 -5.15
CA SER A 144 -8.87 11.94 -5.99
C SER A 144 -9.45 13.15 -5.26
N LEU A 145 -9.38 13.18 -3.91
CA LEU A 145 -9.86 14.31 -3.14
C LEU A 145 -8.93 15.52 -3.32
N ARG A 146 -9.51 16.72 -3.31
CA ARG A 146 -8.76 17.98 -3.43
C ARG A 146 -7.80 18.21 -2.26
N GLU A 147 -8.23 17.84 -1.05
CA GLU A 147 -7.46 17.99 0.20
C GLU A 147 -7.61 16.71 1.03
N PRO A 148 -6.85 15.65 0.70
CA PRO A 148 -6.86 14.43 1.50
C PRO A 148 -6.27 14.73 2.88
N ASN A 149 -7.04 14.45 3.92
CA ASN A 149 -6.59 14.56 5.31
C ASN A 149 -6.96 13.30 6.10
N ILE A 150 -6.51 13.24 7.35
CA ILE A 150 -6.75 12.09 8.23
C ILE A 150 -8.25 11.82 8.38
N THR A 151 -9.07 12.88 8.52
CA THR A 151 -10.52 12.76 8.64
C THR A 151 -11.14 12.12 7.39
N SER A 152 -10.75 12.56 6.19
CA SER A 152 -11.20 11.95 4.93
C SER A 152 -10.80 10.48 4.84
N ALA A 153 -9.58 10.14 5.27
CA ALA A 153 -9.09 8.76 5.29
C ALA A 153 -9.81 7.88 6.32
N MET A 154 -10.34 8.46 7.40
CA MET A 154 -11.19 7.74 8.36
C MET A 154 -12.62 7.57 7.82
N LEU A 155 -13.22 8.63 7.29
CA LEU A 155 -14.60 8.61 6.80
C LEU A 155 -14.80 7.64 5.62
N ILE A 156 -13.81 7.52 4.74
CA ILE A 156 -13.90 6.62 3.58
C ILE A 156 -13.92 5.12 3.94
N ARG A 157 -13.59 4.80 5.19
CA ARG A 157 -13.62 3.43 5.74
C ARG A 157 -15.00 3.05 6.27
N ILE A 158 -15.92 4.01 6.41
CA ILE A 158 -17.28 3.76 6.88
C ILE A 158 -18.05 2.97 5.83
N LEU A 159 -18.70 1.90 6.28
CA LEU A 159 -19.56 1.03 5.47
C LEU A 159 -21.02 1.47 5.60
N ASP A 160 -21.49 1.74 6.83
CA ASP A 160 -22.82 2.28 7.14
C ASP A 160 -22.91 2.88 8.56
N ILE A 161 -24.03 3.55 8.86
CA ILE A 161 -24.35 4.31 10.08
C ILE A 161 -25.81 4.06 10.51
#